data_AF-A0A2N6KMA4-F1
#
_entry.id   AF-A0A2N6KMA4-F1
#
_cell.length_a   1.000
_cell.length_b   1.000
_cell.length_c   1.000
_cell.angle_alpha   90.00
_cell.angle_beta   90.00
_cell.angle_gamma   90.00
#
_symmetry.space_group_name_H-M   'P 1'
#
loop_
_entity.id
_entity.type
_entity.pdbx_description
1 polymer ?
#
loop_
_entity_poly.entity_id
_entity_poly.type
_entity_poly.pdbx_seq_one_letter_code
_entity_poly.pdbx_strand_id
1 'polypeptide(L)'
;MDFKSEVNIKTNRQNFKFAQPTVTRKPLEFLRDTEALLRRPTVATLAPLLPPKVGNDLQIASCVAEESLQELAEIDLETISDWELRPLRIRIGLSFVGFGALMTVLLLLYLNTLYSQLSPIEQIGRYWHQYVWFVCLGVTGMFILGREAMRPINKPQKSGEK
;
A
#
# COMPACT_ATOMS: atom_id res chain seq x y z
N MET A 1 14.02 50.44 17.26
CA MET A 1 13.57 49.51 18.31
C MET A 1 13.69 48.11 17.73
N ASP A 2 14.67 47.35 18.20
CA ASP A 2 14.93 45.96 17.79
C ASP A 2 14.17 45.01 18.71
N PHE A 3 13.18 44.29 18.17
CA PHE A 3 12.45 43.29 18.93
C PHE A 3 13.14 41.93 18.80
N LYS A 4 14.05 41.61 19.74
CA LYS A 4 14.49 40.24 19.97
C LYS A 4 13.36 39.46 20.65
N SER A 5 12.79 38.50 19.96
CA SER A 5 11.92 37.48 20.56
C SER A 5 12.79 36.33 21.07
N GLU A 6 13.05 36.30 22.38
CA GLU A 6 13.60 35.12 23.04
C GLU A 6 12.48 34.09 23.26
N VAL A 7 12.12 33.35 22.21
CA VAL A 7 11.34 32.12 22.39
C VAL A 7 12.29 31.06 22.92
N ASN A 8 12.29 30.90 24.24
CA ASN A 8 12.97 29.83 24.95
C ASN A 8 12.31 28.49 24.60
N ILE A 9 12.70 27.89 23.46
CA ILE A 9 12.38 26.49 23.16
C ILE A 9 13.31 25.63 24.03
N LYS A 10 12.99 25.59 25.33
CA LYS A 10 13.45 24.51 26.20
C LYS A 10 12.85 23.24 25.63
N THR A 11 13.71 22.50 24.93
CA THR A 11 13.59 21.15 24.41
C THR A 11 12.97 20.21 25.44
N ASN A 12 11.65 20.27 25.59
CA ASN A 12 10.89 19.24 26.28
C ASN A 12 10.75 18.08 25.30
N ARG A 13 11.84 17.32 25.13
CA ARG A 13 11.77 15.95 24.60
C ARG A 13 11.03 15.13 25.65
N GLN A 14 9.70 15.26 25.68
CA GLN A 14 8.87 14.22 26.23
C GLN A 14 9.19 12.98 25.40
N ASN A 15 9.99 12.09 25.97
CA ASN A 15 10.16 10.74 25.46
C ASN A 15 8.79 10.09 25.52
N PHE A 16 8.01 10.25 24.45
CA PHE A 16 6.84 9.42 24.20
C PHE A 16 7.37 7.98 24.16
N LYS A 17 7.27 7.28 25.29
CA LYS A 17 7.41 5.82 25.31
C LYS A 17 6.19 5.30 24.54
N PHE A 18 6.36 5.16 23.23
CA PHE A 18 5.43 4.41 22.42
C PHE A 18 5.21 3.07 23.12
N ALA A 19 3.95 2.70 23.33
CA ALA A 19 3.62 1.40 23.87
C ALA A 19 4.32 0.35 23.00
N GLN A 20 5.26 -0.40 23.58
CA GLN A 20 5.86 -1.51 22.89
C GLN A 20 4.73 -2.50 22.56
N PRO A 21 4.52 -2.86 21.29
CA PRO A 21 3.49 -3.81 20.93
C PRO A 21 3.75 -5.10 21.70
N THR A 22 2.82 -5.44 22.59
CA THR A 22 2.92 -6.59 23.51
C THR A 22 2.68 -7.92 22.78
N VAL A 23 2.48 -7.88 21.46
CA VAL A 23 2.10 -9.04 20.65
C VAL A 23 3.28 -9.40 19.75
N THR A 24 4.10 -10.33 20.23
CA THR A 24 5.19 -11.00 19.52
C THR A 24 4.68 -12.00 18.48
N ARG A 25 3.49 -11.80 17.89
CA ARG A 25 3.02 -12.66 16.79
C ARG A 25 3.56 -12.10 15.49
N LYS A 26 4.19 -12.96 14.68
CA LYS A 26 4.67 -12.55 13.37
C LYS A 26 3.45 -12.10 12.53
N PRO A 27 3.50 -10.93 11.87
CA PRO A 27 2.37 -10.43 11.09
C PRO A 27 1.81 -11.42 10.06
N LEU A 28 2.68 -12.26 9.48
CA LEU A 28 2.30 -13.28 8.50
C LEU A 28 1.56 -14.46 9.14
N GLU A 29 1.90 -14.86 10.36
CA GLU A 29 1.14 -15.85 11.13
C GLU A 29 -0.27 -15.33 11.44
N PHE A 30 -0.39 -14.05 11.80
CA PHE A 30 -1.69 -13.43 12.03
C PHE A 30 -2.56 -13.41 10.75
N LEU A 31 -1.96 -13.13 9.59
CA LEU A 31 -2.66 -13.17 8.31
C LEU A 31 -3.11 -14.60 7.95
N ARG A 32 -2.25 -15.60 8.14
CA ARG A 32 -2.61 -17.00 7.96
C ARG A 32 -3.79 -17.39 8.85
N ASP A 33 -3.73 -17.04 10.13
CA ASP A 33 -4.75 -17.44 11.10
C ASP A 33 -6.10 -16.77 10.82
N THR A 34 -6.09 -15.50 10.37
CA THR A 34 -7.32 -14.78 9.99
C THR A 34 -7.91 -15.30 8.68
N GLU A 35 -7.08 -15.63 7.70
CA GLU A 35 -7.52 -16.28 6.46
C GLU A 35 -8.13 -17.66 6.75
N ALA A 36 -7.45 -18.48 7.55
CA ALA A 36 -7.90 -19.84 7.87
C ALA A 36 -9.24 -19.83 8.61
N LEU A 37 -9.49 -18.82 9.45
CA LEU A 37 -10.76 -18.62 10.15
C LEU A 37 -11.91 -18.35 9.18
N LEU A 38 -11.64 -17.70 8.05
CA LEU A 38 -12.65 -17.43 7.01
C LEU A 38 -12.77 -18.58 6.01
N ARG A 39 -11.66 -19.14 5.54
CA ARG A 39 -11.62 -20.16 4.48
C ARG A 39 -12.24 -21.48 4.89
N ARG A 40 -11.82 -22.04 6.02
CA ARG A 40 -12.25 -23.37 6.50
C ARG A 40 -13.77 -23.50 6.59
N PRO A 41 -14.52 -22.58 7.24
CA PRO A 41 -15.98 -22.67 7.28
C PRO A 41 -16.62 -22.39 5.91
N THR A 42 -16.04 -21.50 5.11
CA THR A 42 -16.55 -21.16 3.78
C THR A 42 -16.47 -22.35 2.82
N VAL A 43 -15.35 -23.08 2.84
CA VAL A 43 -15.16 -24.28 2.00
C VAL A 43 -16.02 -25.44 2.53
N ALA A 44 -16.13 -25.62 3.85
CA ALA A 44 -16.99 -26.65 4.43
C ALA A 44 -18.47 -26.46 4.11
N THR A 45 -18.92 -25.21 3.97
CA THR A 45 -20.31 -24.89 3.61
C THR A 45 -20.56 -24.94 2.11
N LEU A 46 -19.63 -24.45 1.28
CA LEU A 46 -19.80 -24.38 -0.18
C LEU A 46 -19.50 -25.69 -0.90
N ALA A 47 -18.48 -26.44 -0.49
CA ALA A 47 -18.08 -27.68 -1.16
C ALA A 47 -19.22 -28.70 -1.35
N PRO A 48 -20.10 -28.97 -0.35
CA PRO A 48 -21.21 -29.91 -0.54
C PRO A 48 -22.39 -29.33 -1.36
N LEU A 49 -22.46 -28.01 -1.53
CA LEU A 49 -23.52 -27.34 -2.32
C LEU A 49 -23.16 -27.22 -3.80
N LEU A 50 -21.87 -27.37 -4.13
CA LEU A 50 -21.35 -27.26 -5.49
C LEU A 50 -21.41 -28.61 -6.22
N PRO A 51 -21.47 -28.61 -7.57
CA PRO A 51 -21.28 -29.82 -8.36
C PRO A 51 -19.98 -30.53 -7.97
N PRO A 52 -19.94 -31.88 -7.95
CA PRO A 52 -18.85 -32.64 -7.33
C PRO A 52 -17.46 -32.33 -7.91
N LYS A 53 -17.38 -32.01 -9.20
CA LYS A 53 -16.13 -31.58 -9.84
C LYS A 53 -15.62 -30.25 -9.27
N VAL A 54 -16.50 -29.25 -9.18
CA VAL A 54 -16.18 -27.90 -8.67
C VAL A 54 -15.94 -27.92 -7.16
N GLY A 55 -16.69 -28.73 -6.42
CA GLY A 55 -16.47 -28.92 -4.98
C GLY A 55 -15.11 -29.55 -4.69
N ASN A 56 -14.68 -30.54 -5.49
CA ASN A 56 -13.35 -31.14 -5.38
C ASN A 56 -12.24 -30.15 -5.74
N ASP A 57 -12.39 -29.41 -6.85
CA ASP A 57 -11.43 -28.38 -7.26
C ASP A 57 -11.31 -27.28 -6.18
N LEU A 58 -12.42 -26.88 -5.54
CA LEU A 58 -12.43 -25.93 -4.43
C LEU A 58 -11.66 -26.47 -3.21
N GLN A 59 -11.84 -27.74 -2.85
CA GLN A 59 -11.09 -28.36 -1.75
C GLN A 59 -9.59 -28.44 -2.05
N ILE A 60 -9.21 -28.82 -3.28
CA ILE A 60 -7.81 -28.86 -3.71
C ILE A 60 -7.19 -27.46 -3.63
N ALA A 61 -7.87 -26.45 -4.20
CA ALA A 61 -7.40 -25.06 -4.13
C ALA A 61 -7.28 -24.58 -2.67
N SER A 62 -8.21 -24.99 -1.82
CA SER A 62 -8.17 -24.70 -0.37
C SER A 62 -6.96 -25.31 0.32
N CYS A 63 -6.55 -26.51 -0.08
CA CYS A 63 -5.37 -27.20 0.46
C CYS A 63 -4.08 -26.52 0.00
N VAL A 64 -3.99 -26.18 -1.29
CA VAL A 64 -2.83 -25.43 -1.84
C VAL A 64 -2.69 -24.07 -1.17
N ALA A 65 -3.80 -23.38 -0.91
CA ALA A 65 -3.81 -22.11 -0.20
C ALA A 65 -3.27 -22.25 1.24
N GLU A 66 -3.65 -23.31 1.96
CA GLU A 66 -3.14 -23.57 3.31
C GLU A 66 -1.62 -23.81 3.31
N GLU A 67 -1.12 -24.62 2.38
CA GLU A 67 0.32 -24.90 2.25
C GLU A 67 1.10 -23.62 1.90
N SER A 68 0.62 -22.84 0.93
CA SER A 68 1.25 -21.58 0.53
C SER A 68 1.25 -20.54 1.66
N LEU A 69 0.17 -20.44 2.44
CA LEU A 69 0.09 -19.52 3.58
C LEU A 69 0.94 -19.97 4.77
N GLN A 70 1.10 -21.29 4.94
CA GLN A 70 2.00 -21.85 5.92
C GLN A 70 3.47 -21.54 5.58
N GLU A 71 3.88 -21.76 4.33
CA GLU A 71 5.21 -21.35 3.84
C GLU A 71 5.43 -19.84 4.01
N LEU A 72 4.41 -19.03 3.72
CA LEU A 72 4.49 -17.57 3.88
C LEU A 72 4.64 -17.16 5.36
N ALA A 73 3.96 -17.84 6.28
CA ALA A 73 4.04 -17.57 7.72
C ALA A 73 5.44 -17.90 8.30
N GLU A 74 6.16 -18.82 7.68
CA GLU A 74 7.52 -19.19 8.07
C GLU A 74 8.57 -18.14 7.69
N ILE A 75 8.25 -17.25 6.74
CA ILE A 75 9.14 -16.15 6.34
C ILE A 75 9.33 -15.19 7.52
N ASP A 76 10.59 -14.97 7.89
CA ASP A 76 10.94 -13.96 8.87
C ASP A 76 11.07 -12.58 8.21
N LEU A 77 10.13 -11.69 8.49
CA LEU A 77 10.13 -10.31 7.97
C LEU A 77 11.40 -9.53 8.39
N GLU A 78 12.05 -9.91 9.49
CA GLU A 78 13.29 -9.28 9.94
C GLU A 78 14.49 -9.60 9.01
N THR A 79 14.40 -10.71 8.26
CA THR A 79 15.42 -11.09 7.27
C THR A 79 15.26 -10.38 5.93
N ILE A 80 14.07 -9.83 5.64
CA ILE A 80 13.81 -9.11 4.39
C ILE A 80 14.51 -7.75 4.47
N SER A 81 15.53 -7.56 3.64
CA SER A 81 16.24 -6.29 3.60
C SER A 81 15.35 -5.20 3.01
N ASP A 82 15.39 -4.01 3.59
CA ASP A 82 14.77 -2.79 3.06
C ASP A 82 15.15 -2.49 1.60
N TRP A 83 16.28 -3.04 1.14
CA TRP A 83 16.73 -3.01 -0.25
C TRP A 83 15.82 -3.81 -1.19
N GLU A 84 15.36 -4.99 -0.78
CA GLU A 84 14.52 -5.88 -1.57
C GLU A 84 13.10 -5.31 -1.76
N LEU A 85 12.63 -4.53 -0.79
CA LEU A 85 11.34 -3.85 -0.84
C LEU A 85 11.38 -2.56 -1.69
N ARG A 86 12.57 -2.03 -1.99
CA ARG A 86 12.75 -0.79 -2.76
C ARG A 86 12.11 -0.83 -4.16
N PRO A 87 12.34 -1.84 -5.02
CA PRO A 87 11.70 -1.90 -6.33
C PRO A 87 10.17 -1.93 -6.24
N LEU A 88 9.62 -2.62 -5.23
CA LEU A 88 8.18 -2.66 -5.02
C LEU A 88 7.63 -1.28 -4.62
N ARG A 89 8.29 -0.58 -3.69
CA ARG A 89 7.90 0.79 -3.28
C ARG A 89 7.99 1.79 -4.44
N ILE A 90 9.01 1.68 -5.29
CA ILE A 90 9.13 2.49 -6.51
C ILE A 90 7.98 2.19 -7.48
N ARG A 91 7.66 0.91 -7.70
CA ARG A 91 6.58 0.50 -8.59
C ARG A 91 5.22 1.01 -8.11
N ILE A 92 4.98 0.99 -6.80
CA ILE A 92 3.78 1.59 -6.20
C ILE A 92 3.75 3.09 -6.46
N GLY A 93 4.82 3.82 -6.15
CA GLY A 93 4.90 5.26 -6.41
C GLY A 93 4.65 5.60 -7.88
N LEU A 94 5.26 4.87 -8.81
CA LEU A 94 5.07 5.06 -10.25
C LEU A 94 3.62 4.77 -10.68
N SER A 95 2.98 3.75 -10.10
CA SER A 95 1.59 3.41 -10.39
C SER A 95 0.64 4.53 -9.96
N PHE A 96 0.88 5.17 -8.81
CA PHE A 96 0.10 6.32 -8.36
C PHE A 96 0.25 7.53 -9.30
N VAL A 97 1.48 7.84 -9.73
CA VAL A 97 1.73 8.91 -10.70
C VAL A 97 1.03 8.63 -12.03
N GLY A 98 1.21 7.42 -12.57
CA GLY A 98 0.60 7.01 -13.83
C GLY A 98 -0.93 7.01 -13.77
N PHE A 99 -1.51 6.48 -12.70
CA PHE A 99 -2.96 6.46 -12.50
C PHE A 99 -3.54 7.87 -12.35
N GLY A 100 -2.90 8.75 -11.56
CA GLY A 100 -3.33 10.14 -11.43
C GLY A 100 -3.30 10.91 -12.75
N ALA A 101 -2.23 10.72 -13.53
CA ALA A 101 -2.11 11.32 -14.86
C ALA A 101 -3.17 10.78 -15.84
N LEU A 102 -3.34 9.46 -15.90
CA LEU A 102 -4.34 8.81 -16.75
C LEU A 102 -5.75 9.29 -16.41
N MET A 103 -6.11 9.33 -15.12
CA MET A 103 -7.42 9.78 -14.67
C MET A 103 -7.67 11.25 -14.97
N THR A 104 -6.64 12.09 -14.90
CA THR A 104 -6.74 13.50 -15.31
C THR A 104 -7.03 13.62 -16.80
N VAL A 105 -6.35 12.84 -17.65
CA VAL A 105 -6.61 12.80 -19.10
C VAL A 105 -8.01 12.29 -19.41
N LEU A 106 -8.46 11.22 -18.73
CA LEU A 106 -9.81 10.70 -18.88
C LEU A 106 -10.87 11.73 -18.45
N LEU A 107 -10.63 12.47 -17.37
CA LEU A 107 -11.51 13.55 -16.94
C LEU A 107 -11.61 14.66 -17.99
N LEU A 108 -10.46 15.07 -18.56
CA LEU A 108 -10.43 16.05 -19.64
C LEU A 108 -11.18 15.57 -20.88
N LEU A 109 -10.97 14.30 -21.27
CA LEU A 109 -11.67 13.70 -22.40
C LEU A 109 -13.19 13.64 -22.14
N TYR A 110 -13.59 13.27 -20.92
CA TYR A 110 -14.99 13.24 -20.50
C TYR A 110 -15.65 14.62 -20.59
N LEU A 111 -14.96 15.66 -20.10
CA LEU A 111 -15.46 17.03 -20.15
C LEU A 111 -15.59 17.53 -21.60
N ASN A 112 -14.59 17.25 -22.44
CA ASN A 112 -14.58 17.68 -23.83
C ASN A 112 -15.63 16.96 -24.70
N THR A 113 -15.97 15.72 -24.38
CA THR A 113 -16.94 14.92 -25.15
C THR A 113 -18.39 15.16 -24.73
N LEU A 114 -18.68 15.21 -23.42
CA LEU A 114 -20.06 15.33 -22.91
C LEU A 114 -20.52 16.78 -22.67
N TYR A 115 -19.60 17.68 -22.36
CA TYR A 115 -19.91 19.05 -21.93
C TYR A 115 -19.28 20.11 -22.84
N SER A 116 -19.12 19.82 -24.13
CA SER A 116 -18.58 20.76 -25.13
C SER A 116 -19.32 22.10 -25.22
N GLN A 117 -20.54 22.18 -24.68
CA GLN A 117 -21.36 23.39 -24.62
C GLN A 117 -21.04 24.32 -23.44
N LEU A 118 -20.34 23.84 -22.39
CA LEU A 118 -19.95 24.69 -21.25
C LEU A 118 -18.59 25.34 -21.51
N SER A 119 -18.42 26.55 -20.99
CA SER A 119 -17.12 27.20 -21.02
C SER A 119 -16.09 26.41 -20.18
N PRO A 120 -14.79 26.45 -20.52
CA PRO A 120 -13.74 25.74 -19.77
C PRO A 120 -13.71 26.10 -18.28
N ILE A 121 -14.07 27.35 -17.95
CA ILE A 121 -14.09 27.86 -16.58
C ILE A 121 -15.22 27.22 -15.77
N GLU A 122 -16.41 27.05 -16.36
CA GLU A 122 -17.54 26.38 -15.71
C GLU A 122 -17.31 24.88 -15.55
N GLN A 123 -16.66 24.25 -16.53
CA GLN A 123 -16.25 22.84 -16.44
C GLN A 123 -15.28 22.62 -15.26
N ILE A 124 -14.26 23.48 -15.15
CA ILE A 124 -13.28 23.44 -14.05
C ILE A 124 -13.95 23.72 -12.71
N GLY A 125 -14.85 24.70 -12.62
CA GLY A 125 -15.58 25.00 -11.39
C GLY A 125 -16.44 23.82 -10.91
N ARG A 126 -17.13 23.13 -11.83
CA ARG A 126 -18.02 22.01 -11.49
C ARG A 126 -17.27 20.72 -11.13
N TYR A 127 -16.13 20.47 -11.77
CA TYR A 127 -15.33 19.24 -11.58
C TYR A 127 -14.04 19.47 -10.78
N TRP A 128 -13.93 20.62 -10.09
CA TRP A 128 -12.75 21.04 -9.33
C TRP A 128 -12.28 19.97 -8.34
N HIS A 129 -13.21 19.40 -7.57
CA HIS A 129 -12.90 18.41 -6.55
C HIS A 129 -12.28 17.14 -7.15
N GLN A 130 -12.76 16.66 -8.30
CA GLN A 130 -12.21 15.48 -8.96
C GLN A 130 -10.83 15.75 -9.53
N TYR A 131 -10.65 16.93 -10.15
CA TYR A 131 -9.35 17.35 -10.65
C TYR A 131 -8.30 17.42 -9.52
N VAL A 132 -8.63 18.11 -8.42
CA VAL A 132 -7.74 18.18 -7.24
C VAL A 132 -7.43 16.80 -6.70
N TRP A 133 -8.43 15.91 -6.63
CA TRP A 133 -8.22 14.55 -6.12
C TRP A 133 -7.24 13.74 -6.98
N PHE A 134 -7.37 13.79 -8.31
CA PHE A 134 -6.45 13.09 -9.22
C PHE A 134 -5.04 13.67 -9.20
N VAL A 135 -4.91 14.99 -9.12
CA VAL A 135 -3.61 15.65 -8.99
C VAL A 135 -2.95 15.28 -7.65
N CYS A 136 -3.72 15.30 -6.55
CA CYS A 136 -3.20 14.88 -5.24
C CYS A 136 -2.69 13.44 -5.26
N LEU A 137 -3.41 12.50 -5.90
CA LEU A 137 -2.94 11.12 -6.08
C LEU A 137 -1.58 11.06 -6.80
N GLY A 138 -1.43 11.84 -7.87
CA GLY A 138 -0.16 11.94 -8.59
C GLY A 138 0.98 12.53 -7.74
N VAL A 139 0.69 13.61 -7.00
CA VAL A 139 1.66 14.24 -6.08
C VAL A 139 2.07 13.26 -4.98
N THR A 140 1.14 12.50 -4.40
CA THR A 140 1.46 11.45 -3.43
C THR A 140 2.42 10.41 -4.02
N GLY A 141 2.17 9.96 -5.26
CA GLY A 141 3.09 9.06 -5.97
C GLY A 141 4.49 9.65 -6.15
N MET A 142 4.60 10.93 -6.55
CA MET A 142 5.88 11.63 -6.66
C MET A 142 6.59 11.76 -5.31
N PHE A 143 5.87 12.01 -4.21
CA PHE A 143 6.44 12.06 -2.87
C PHE A 143 6.99 10.70 -2.43
N ILE A 144 6.29 9.61 -2.73
CA ILE A 144 6.78 8.25 -2.46
C ILE A 144 8.09 8.00 -3.22
N LEU A 145 8.14 8.36 -4.50
CA LEU A 145 9.35 8.22 -5.32
C LEU A 145 10.50 9.10 -4.80
N GLY A 146 10.21 10.36 -4.47
CA GLY A 146 11.19 11.30 -3.91
C GLY A 146 11.78 10.79 -2.60
N ARG A 147 10.94 10.24 -1.72
CA ARG A 147 11.39 9.61 -0.48
C ARG A 147 12.29 8.40 -0.74
N GLU A 148 11.96 7.53 -1.70
CA GLU A 148 12.81 6.38 -2.05
C GLU A 148 14.11 6.78 -2.78
N ALA A 149 14.14 7.94 -3.44
CA ALA A 149 15.34 8.50 -4.05
C ALA A 149 16.31 9.08 -3.01
N MET A 150 15.78 9.76 -1.98
CA MET A 150 16.57 10.32 -0.88
C MET A 150 17.02 9.27 0.16
N ARG A 151 16.42 8.07 0.15
CA ARG A 151 16.74 7.02 1.12
C ARG A 151 18.17 6.48 0.91
N PRO A 152 19.00 6.41 1.96
CA PRO A 152 20.35 5.86 1.84
C PRO A 152 20.29 4.39 1.46
N ILE A 153 21.14 4.01 0.50
CA ILE A 153 21.24 2.65 -0.02
C ILE A 153 22.19 1.86 0.89
N ASN A 154 21.64 1.24 1.93
CA ASN A 154 22.38 0.24 2.69
C ASN A 154 22.31 -1.08 1.90
N LYS A 155 23.18 -1.24 0.90
CA LYS A 155 23.38 -2.55 0.27
C LYS A 155 23.88 -3.51 1.35
N PRO A 156 23.29 -4.71 1.52
CA PRO A 156 23.89 -5.71 2.38
C PRO A 156 25.30 -5.99 1.86
N GLN A 157 26.30 -5.72 2.69
CA GLN A 157 27.67 -6.19 2.44
C GLN A 157 27.56 -7.71 2.40
N LYS A 158 27.85 -8.34 1.24
CA LYS A 158 28.14 -9.77 1.20
C LYS A 158 29.27 -10.00 2.22
N SER A 159 28.96 -10.59 3.36
CA SER A 159 29.99 -11.16 4.22
C SER A 159 30.61 -12.28 3.40
N GLY A 160 31.80 -12.01 2.87
CA GLY A 160 32.56 -12.99 2.10
C GLY A 160 32.82 -14.24 2.93
N GLU A 161 32.77 -15.37 2.23
CA GLU A 161 33.33 -16.65 2.64
C GLU A 161 34.64 -16.48 3.42
N LYS A 162 34.75 -17.19 4.53
CA LYS A 162 36.02 -17.70 5.03
C LYS A 162 35.98 -19.22 4.92
#